data_AF-A0A535RC67-F1
#
_entry.id   AF-A0A535RC67-F1
#
_cell.length_a   1.000
_cell.length_b   1.000
_cell.length_c   1.000
_cell.angle_alpha   90.00
_cell.angle_beta   90.00
_cell.angle_gamma   90.00
#
_symmetry.space_group_name_H-M   'P 1'
#
loop_
_entity.id
_entity.type
_entity.pdbx_description
1 polymer ?
#
loop_
_entity_poly.entity_id
_entity_poly.type
_entity_poly.pdbx_seq_one_letter_code
_entity_poly.pdbx_strand_id
1 'polypeptide(L)' 'IEARTRTHYKTGVDVEALTAATVAALTIYDMCKGVDTTITLEQAYVAMKSGGKSGRVEFEPGT' A
#
# COMPACT_ATOMS: atom_id res chain seq x y z
N ILE A 1 6.57 -3.43 -2.55
CA ILE A 1 6.63 -2.94 -1.15
C ILE A 1 5.35 -3.38 -0.47
N GLU A 2 5.43 -4.03 0.69
CA GLU A 2 4.26 -4.48 1.43
C GLU A 2 4.13 -3.72 2.75
N ALA A 3 2.90 -3.33 3.09
CA ALA A 3 2.58 -2.69 4.36
C ALA A 3 1.31 -3.31 4.96
N ARG A 4 1.29 -3.49 6.29
CA ARG A 4 0.14 -4.03 7.02
C ARG A 4 -0.18 -3.13 8.21
N THR A 5 -1.44 -2.71 8.28
CA THR A 5 -1.97 -1.91 9.39
C THR A 5 -3.11 -2.67 10.09
N ARG A 6 -3.23 -2.50 11.40
CA ARG A 6 -4.34 -3.05 12.20
C ARG A 6 -4.85 -1.98 13.16
N THR A 7 -6.15 -1.97 13.40
CA THR A 7 -6.77 -1.10 14.39
C THR A 7 -7.98 -1.78 15.03
N HIS A 8 -8.45 -1.24 16.15
CA HIS A 8 -9.72 -1.60 16.76
C HIS A 8 -10.65 -0.37 16.71
N TYR A 9 -11.34 -0.21 15.58
CA TYR A 9 -12.20 0.95 15.34
C TYR A 9 -13.38 0.63 14.42
N LYS A 10 -14.27 1.60 14.19
CA LYS A 10 -15.50 1.44 13.41
C LYS A 10 -15.25 1.39 11.88
N THR A 11 -14.08 1.84 11.42
CA THR A 11 -13.71 1.92 10.01
C THR A 11 -12.44 1.10 9.73
N GLY A 12 -12.28 0.67 8.47
CA GLY A 12 -11.06 0.00 8.01
C GLY A 12 -9.85 0.93 7.97
N VAL A 13 -8.67 0.33 7.78
CA VAL A 13 -7.37 1.02 7.70
C VAL A 13 -6.71 0.90 6.32
N ASP A 14 -7.56 0.91 5.29
CA ASP A 14 -7.16 0.72 3.89
C ASP A 14 -6.18 1.81 3.45
N VAL A 15 -6.47 3.06 3.84
CA VAL A 15 -5.65 4.22 3.46
C VAL A 15 -4.34 4.28 4.24
N GLU A 16 -4.31 3.85 5.50
CA GLU A 16 -3.10 3.84 6.32
C GLU A 16 -2.08 2.84 5.77
N ALA A 17 -2.55 1.66 5.33
CA ALA A 17 -1.68 0.68 4.69
C ALA A 17 -1.16 1.21 3.34
N LEU A 18 -2.01 1.80 2.50
CA LEU A 18 -1.62 2.39 1.22
C LEU A 18 -0.64 3.55 1.38
N THR A 19 -0.89 4.44 2.35
CA THR A 19 0.01 5.55 2.65
C THR A 19 1.36 5.05 3.12
N ALA A 20 1.41 4.07 4.03
CA ALA A 20 2.68 3.51 4.50
C ALA A 20 3.51 2.91 3.36
N ALA A 21 2.90 2.10 2.50
CA ALA A 21 3.58 1.53 1.34
C ALA A 21 4.05 2.60 0.34
N THR A 22 3.21 3.61 0.07
CA THR A 22 3.50 4.68 -0.89
C THR A 22 4.61 5.59 -0.39
N VAL A 23 4.59 5.98 0.89
CA VAL A 23 5.65 6.80 1.48
C VAL A 23 6.97 6.05 1.47
N ALA A 24 6.98 4.75 1.81
CA ALA A 24 8.17 3.92 1.70
C ALA A 24 8.70 3.86 0.25
N ALA A 25 7.82 3.76 -0.74
CA ALA A 25 8.19 3.79 -2.16
C ALA A 25 8.80 5.14 -2.57
N LEU A 26 8.20 6.25 -2.11
CA LEU A 26 8.71 7.60 -2.34
C LEU A 26 10.07 7.82 -1.66
N THR A 27 10.31 7.23 -0.48
CA THR A 27 11.63 7.27 0.16
C THR A 27 12.67 6.56 -0.70
N ILE A 28 12.36 5.40 -1.29
CA ILE A 28 13.28 4.71 -2.21
C ILE A 28 13.53 5.57 -3.45
N TYR A 29 12.48 6.17 -4.02
CA TYR A 29 12.63 7.10 -5.14
C TYR A 29 13.57 8.26 -4.77
N ASP A 30 13.39 8.89 -3.60
CA ASP A 30 14.23 10.01 -3.16
C ASP A 30 15.72 9.65 -3.06
N MET A 31 16.02 8.44 -2.59
CA MET A 31 17.38 7.92 -2.47
C MET A 31 18.02 7.57 -3.83
N CYS A 32 17.22 7.21 -4.84
CA CYS A 32 17.70 6.70 -6.12
C CYS A 32 17.57 7.69 -7.29
N LYS A 33 16.75 8.75 -7.16
CA LYS A 33 16.46 9.71 -8.26
C LYS A 33 17.68 10.46 -8.78
N GLY A 34 18.76 10.54 -8.00
CA GLY A 34 20.03 11.13 -8.42
C GLY A 34 20.87 10.21 -9.32
N VAL A 35 20.60 8.90 -9.28
CA VAL A 35 21.31 7.87 -10.07
C VAL A 35 20.50 7.50 -11.31
N ASP A 36 19.18 7.36 -11.16
CA ASP A 36 18.28 7.00 -12.25
C ASP A 36 17.03 7.89 -12.20
N THR A 37 16.79 8.61 -13.30
CA THR A 37 15.65 9.53 -13.45
C THR A 37 14.41 8.86 -14.03
N THR A 38 14.50 7.58 -14.42
CA THR A 38 13.43 6.81 -15.06
C THR A 38 12.59 6.02 -14.07
N ILE A 39 12.92 6.08 -12.78
CA ILE A 39 12.21 5.36 -11.72
C ILE A 39 10.74 5.79 -11.69
N THR A 40 9.85 4.82 -11.79
CA THR A 40 8.39 5.01 -11.67
C THR A 40 7.83 4.20 -10.51
N LEU A 41 6.75 4.70 -9.91
CA LEU A 41 5.92 3.93 -8.98
C LEU A 41 4.74 3.39 -9.80
N GLU A 42 4.66 2.06 -9.97
CA GLU A 42 3.68 1.45 -10.87
C GLU A 42 2.27 1.37 -10.27
N GLN A 43 2.07 0.51 -9.26
CA GLN A 43 0.76 0.25 -8.68
C GLN A 43 0.83 0.24 -7.15
N ALA A 44 -0.22 0.81 -6.54
CA ALA A 44 -0.49 0.71 -5.12
C ALA A 44 -1.95 0.27 -4.93
N TYR A 45 -2.15 -0.83 -4.23
CA TYR A 45 -3.45 -1.46 -4.03
C TYR A 45 -3.50 -2.15 -2.67
N VAL A 46 -4.72 -2.41 -2.19
CA VAL A 46 -4.93 -3.19 -0.97
C VAL A 46 -5.03 -4.67 -1.34
N ALA A 47 -3.96 -5.42 -1.07
CA ALA A 47 -3.91 -6.86 -1.39
C ALA A 47 -4.87 -7.70 -0.54
N MET A 48 -5.09 -7.30 0.71
CA MET A 48 -5.98 -7.99 1.63
C MET A 48 -6.51 -7.02 2.68
N LYS A 49 -7.80 -7.12 2.99
CA LYS A 49 -8.39 -6.50 4.17
C LYS A 49 -9.36 -7.46 4.85
N SER A 50 -9.49 -7.31 6.16
CA SER A 50 -10.40 -8.11 6.97
C SER A 50 -11.07 -7.27 8.04
N GLY A 51 -12.39 -7.39 8.17
CA GLY A 51 -13.17 -6.73 9.21
C GLY A 51 -14.33 -5.90 8.65
N GLY A 52 -15.18 -5.39 9.54
CA GLY A 52 -16.40 -4.70 9.15
C GLY A 52 -17.43 -5.61 8.47
N LYS A 53 -18.46 -5.01 7.86
CA LYS A 53 -19.57 -5.74 7.24
C LYS A 53 -19.15 -6.63 6.07
N SER A 54 -18.11 -6.23 5.34
CA SER A 54 -17.65 -6.91 4.12
C SER A 54 -16.78 -8.14 4.40
N GLY A 55 -16.39 -8.40 5.65
CA GLY A 55 -15.60 -9.58 6.02
C GLY A 55 -14.16 -9.53 5.49
N ARG A 56 -13.63 -10.66 5.01
CA ARG A 56 -12.29 -10.78 4.42
C ARG A 56 -12.39 -10.62 2.91
N VAL A 57 -11.60 -9.72 2.36
CA VAL A 57 -11.48 -9.45 0.92
C VAL A 57 -10.00 -9.56 0.56
N GLU A 58 -9.72 -10.27 -0.53
CA GLU A 58 -8.39 -10.41 -1.12
C GLU A 58 -8.43 -9.93 -2.56
N PHE A 59 -7.36 -9.26 -2.97
CA PHE A 59 -7.19 -8.74 -4.31
C PHE A 59 -5.79 -9.12 -4.81
N GLU A 60 -5.78 -9.84 -5.91
CA GLU A 60 -4.58 -10.10 -6.71
C GLU A 60 -4.62 -9.15 -7.91
N PRO A 61 -3.66 -8.21 -8.05
CA PRO A 61 -3.57 -7.37 -9.24
C PRO A 61 -3.06 -8.20 -10.41
N GLY A 62 -3.90 -8.32 -11.44
CA GLY A 62 -3.59 -8.99 -12.70
C GLY A 62 -3.44 -10.50 -12.54
N THR A 63 -4.26 -11.35 -13.18
CA THR A 63 -4.17 -11.63 -14.63
C THR A 63 -4.06 -10.45 -15.59
#